data_AF-A0A8H3YF04-F1
#
_entry.id   AF-A0A8H3YF04-F1
#
_cell.length_a   1.000
_cell.length_b   1.000
_cell.length_c   1.000
_cell.angle_alpha   90.00
_cell.angle_beta   90.00
_cell.angle_gamma   90.00
#
_symmetry.space_group_name_H-M   'P 1'
#
loop_
_entity.id
_entity.type
_entity.pdbx_description
1 polymer ?
#
loop_
_entity_poly.entity_id
_entity_poly.type
_entity_poly.pdbx_seq_one_letter_code
_entity_poly.pdbx_strand_id
1 'polypeptide(L)'
;MLPLVVLVTAFVTATAQLTPSVSFNPPPASSGAVSSNGTTPNTQWSTLLGNALWFYEAQRAGELPQGNRVAWRNSSVESDGQDWGVDLSKGYFDAGDYSKQTFPLSWTMFSVCWGANAYGPGYDASNQTAYLDSMLRWSLDWSMNAHPNPSTIFVSVGSFNSSQDYWGGDQDIPEPRPAYPINSTHPGTDMAAGLAAAFAMCSLLYAPSATLNYSTDTSISPPTSIANASYSAQLLTHAQDAYSFAMNTSNLTEYSNSLPLGGAAYQSSGFGDELTLGALALALATNSSAYYTEAYNHYQTYSLAQDESYVLNWDDKTPAVFELLVEIALARPQLAQEASLSQNLTGWKSQMEGYLDKIVDGTSRGYLTKGGLLYFDGDSNQASLNPALNVAMLMSRYAPLATTASKTESYNTFARRQLDYALGKNPLNAVYVVGQHPNSPQNPHSAPASGGSNVSAINTQPAEMAHVLYGALVGGPNAADEFYDLRDDYPETEVALDYNAPLLSLTAWQVMTNNDDPYYTSLQAGTFTATSGTPCDDAYPCESGGGLSRGAKAGIAVGVILGVLFLAALGLALWRRKIKTGRIF
;
A
#
# COMPACT_ATOMS: atom_id res chain seq x y z
N MET A 1 -26.51 37.17 -29.49
CA MET A 1 -26.83 35.73 -29.53
C MET A 1 -25.67 35.00 -28.88
N LEU A 2 -25.80 34.63 -27.60
CA LEU A 2 -24.82 33.78 -26.91
C LEU A 2 -25.12 32.31 -27.27
N PRO A 3 -24.12 31.44 -27.48
CA PRO A 3 -24.37 30.03 -27.67
C PRO A 3 -24.75 29.41 -26.33
N LEU A 4 -25.89 28.73 -26.35
CA LEU A 4 -26.41 27.91 -25.26
C LEU A 4 -25.48 26.71 -25.10
N VAL A 5 -24.67 26.68 -24.05
CA VAL A 5 -23.94 25.47 -23.63
C VAL A 5 -24.99 24.51 -23.09
N VAL A 6 -25.31 23.49 -23.87
CA VAL A 6 -26.14 22.37 -23.42
C VAL A 6 -25.26 21.51 -22.51
N LEU A 7 -25.44 21.67 -21.20
CA LEU A 7 -24.95 20.72 -20.21
C LEU A 7 -25.72 19.41 -20.45
N VAL A 8 -25.08 18.43 -21.09
CA VAL A 8 -25.64 17.08 -21.20
C VAL A 8 -25.47 16.42 -19.84
N THR A 9 -26.56 16.35 -19.09
CA THR A 9 -26.68 15.56 -17.86
C THR A 9 -26.60 14.07 -18.20
N ALA A 10 -25.40 13.48 -18.10
CA ALA A 10 -25.16 12.04 -18.26
C ALA A 10 -24.52 11.40 -17.00
N PHE A 11 -24.80 11.91 -15.80
CA PHE A 11 -24.10 11.50 -14.57
C PHE A 11 -24.85 10.56 -13.62
N VAL A 12 -26.08 10.12 -13.93
CA VAL A 12 -26.93 9.48 -12.89
C VAL A 12 -26.77 7.95 -12.79
N THR A 13 -26.04 7.28 -13.68
CA THR A 13 -25.86 5.80 -13.62
C THR A 13 -24.48 5.35 -13.16
N ALA A 14 -23.49 6.24 -13.03
CA ALA A 14 -22.11 5.87 -12.68
C ALA A 14 -21.86 5.69 -11.17
N THR A 15 -22.81 6.09 -10.31
CA THR A 15 -22.57 6.36 -8.87
C THR A 15 -23.32 5.45 -7.90
N ALA A 16 -23.93 4.35 -8.36
CA ALA A 16 -24.63 3.42 -7.46
C ALA A 16 -23.61 2.57 -6.66
N GLN A 17 -23.01 3.18 -5.64
CA GLN A 17 -22.25 2.48 -4.61
C GLN A 17 -23.16 1.48 -3.88
N LEU A 18 -22.62 0.31 -3.56
CA LEU A 18 -23.32 -0.71 -2.79
C LEU A 18 -23.63 -0.21 -1.38
N THR A 19 -24.84 -0.49 -0.92
CA THR A 19 -25.23 -0.29 0.48
C THR A 19 -25.10 -1.61 1.23
N PRO A 20 -24.51 -1.63 2.44
CA PRO A 20 -24.42 -2.84 3.22
C PRO A 20 -25.81 -3.36 3.59
N SER A 21 -26.05 -4.65 3.40
CA SER A 21 -27.27 -5.33 3.83
C SER A 21 -27.36 -5.43 5.36
N VAL A 22 -26.19 -5.48 6.02
CA VAL A 22 -26.03 -5.53 7.48
C VAL A 22 -24.97 -4.51 7.89
N SER A 23 -25.33 -3.65 8.85
CA SER A 23 -24.37 -2.71 9.44
C SER A 23 -23.31 -3.49 10.23
N PHE A 24 -22.03 -3.27 9.94
CA PHE A 24 -20.91 -3.79 10.71
C PHE A 24 -20.35 -2.67 11.57
N ASN A 25 -20.13 -2.93 12.85
CA ASN A 25 -19.31 -2.09 13.73
C ASN A 25 -18.30 -3.00 14.43
N PRO A 26 -17.04 -2.55 14.60
CA PRO A 26 -16.06 -3.33 15.33
C PRO A 26 -16.56 -3.71 16.73
N PRO A 27 -16.52 -5.00 17.10
CA PRO A 27 -16.82 -5.41 18.47
C PRO A 27 -15.67 -5.01 19.42
N PRO A 28 -15.90 -4.99 20.75
CA PRO A 28 -14.83 -4.74 21.70
C PRO A 28 -13.75 -5.83 21.61
N ALA A 29 -12.48 -5.49 21.85
CA ALA A 29 -11.36 -6.41 21.71
C ALA A 29 -11.54 -7.75 22.44
N SER A 30 -12.27 -7.77 23.58
CA SER A 30 -12.63 -9.00 24.30
C SER A 30 -13.38 -10.04 23.48
N SER A 31 -14.06 -9.65 22.39
CA SER A 31 -14.72 -10.60 21.49
C SER A 31 -13.73 -11.48 20.73
N GLY A 32 -12.50 -11.00 20.49
CA GLY A 32 -11.45 -11.79 19.83
C GLY A 32 -11.02 -12.99 20.68
N ALA A 33 -11.18 -12.92 22.00
CA ALA A 33 -10.85 -14.02 22.92
C ALA A 33 -11.94 -15.10 23.01
N VAL A 34 -12.98 -15.01 22.16
CA VAL A 34 -14.13 -15.92 22.16
C VAL A 34 -14.11 -16.77 20.90
N SER A 35 -14.18 -18.09 21.04
CA SER A 35 -14.28 -19.00 19.89
C SER A 35 -15.54 -18.73 19.05
N SER A 36 -15.45 -18.94 17.73
CA SER A 36 -16.61 -18.87 16.84
C SER A 36 -17.60 -20.03 17.05
N ASN A 37 -17.21 -21.07 17.81
CA ASN A 37 -17.96 -22.31 17.98
C ASN A 37 -18.24 -23.03 16.64
N GLY A 38 -17.34 -22.92 15.65
CA GLY A 38 -17.42 -23.62 14.38
C GLY A 38 -18.47 -23.08 13.41
N THR A 39 -18.77 -21.77 13.47
CA THR A 39 -19.65 -21.10 12.50
C THR A 39 -19.10 -21.19 11.07
N THR A 40 -20.00 -21.18 10.07
CA THR A 40 -19.64 -21.11 8.64
C THR A 40 -20.47 -20.01 7.96
N PRO A 41 -19.84 -18.95 7.39
CA PRO A 41 -18.42 -18.65 7.51
C PRO A 41 -18.01 -18.43 8.97
N ASN A 42 -16.74 -18.62 9.27
CA ASN A 42 -16.21 -18.39 10.61
C ASN A 42 -16.38 -16.91 11.00
N THR A 43 -17.07 -16.66 12.11
CA THR A 43 -17.41 -15.31 12.57
C THR A 43 -16.20 -14.49 13.03
N GLN A 44 -15.11 -15.13 13.47
CA GLN A 44 -13.88 -14.44 13.87
C GLN A 44 -13.06 -14.00 12.65
N TRP A 45 -12.97 -14.84 11.60
CA TRP A 45 -12.43 -14.40 10.31
C TRP A 45 -13.27 -13.28 9.68
N SER A 46 -14.60 -13.39 9.75
CA SER A 46 -15.51 -12.35 9.24
C SER A 46 -15.35 -11.02 10.00
N THR A 47 -15.15 -11.07 11.32
CA THR A 47 -14.90 -9.90 12.17
C THR A 47 -13.57 -9.24 11.84
N LEU A 48 -12.50 -10.03 11.68
CA LEU A 48 -11.19 -9.52 11.28
C LEU A 48 -11.26 -8.77 9.94
N LEU A 49 -11.99 -9.32 8.95
CA LEU A 49 -12.15 -8.68 7.65
C LEU A 49 -12.92 -7.35 7.75
N GLY A 50 -14.01 -7.34 8.53
CA GLY A 50 -14.78 -6.12 8.77
C GLY A 50 -13.98 -5.04 9.52
N ASN A 51 -13.17 -5.43 10.51
CA ASN A 51 -12.26 -4.53 11.21
C ASN A 51 -11.20 -3.96 10.26
N ALA A 52 -10.57 -4.80 9.44
CA ALA A 52 -9.57 -4.35 8.47
C ALA A 52 -10.14 -3.36 7.44
N LEU A 53 -11.42 -3.49 7.04
CA LEU A 53 -12.10 -2.50 6.20
C LEU A 53 -12.49 -1.22 6.97
N TRP A 54 -12.81 -1.34 8.26
CA TRP A 54 -13.11 -0.19 9.11
C TRP A 54 -11.89 0.72 9.31
N PHE A 55 -10.67 0.16 9.37
CA PHE A 55 -9.42 0.94 9.38
C PHE A 55 -9.35 1.94 8.22
N TYR A 56 -9.68 1.52 7.00
CA TYR A 56 -9.69 2.45 5.86
C TYR A 56 -10.72 3.58 6.05
N GLU A 57 -11.90 3.31 6.61
CA GLU A 57 -12.85 4.38 6.93
C GLU A 57 -12.26 5.39 7.92
N ALA A 58 -11.46 4.90 8.88
CA ALA A 58 -10.77 5.73 9.85
C ALA A 58 -9.60 6.54 9.26
N GLN A 59 -9.21 6.28 8.01
CA GLN A 59 -8.20 7.03 7.26
C GLN A 59 -8.81 8.06 6.27
N ARG A 60 -10.14 8.14 6.13
CA ARG A 60 -10.78 9.02 5.13
C ARG A 60 -10.44 10.50 5.34
N ALA A 61 -10.14 11.22 4.29
CA ALA A 61 -10.02 12.68 4.25
C ALA A 61 -11.19 13.30 3.47
N GLY A 62 -11.45 14.60 3.63
CA GLY A 62 -12.52 15.31 2.92
C GLY A 62 -13.85 15.28 3.68
N GLU A 63 -14.93 15.65 2.99
CA GLU A 63 -16.28 15.59 3.56
C GLU A 63 -16.71 14.12 3.81
N LEU A 64 -16.85 13.73 5.07
CA LEU A 64 -17.26 12.37 5.44
C LEU A 64 -18.74 12.11 5.13
N PRO A 65 -19.12 10.89 4.72
CA PRO A 65 -20.50 10.57 4.38
C PRO A 65 -21.41 10.59 5.61
N GLN A 66 -22.70 10.90 5.42
CA GLN A 66 -23.72 10.93 6.50
C GLN A 66 -23.78 9.62 7.33
N GLY A 67 -23.41 8.48 6.74
CA GLY A 67 -23.36 7.17 7.37
C GLY A 67 -21.97 6.74 7.88
N ASN A 68 -21.04 7.68 8.08
CA ASN A 68 -19.71 7.38 8.59
C ASN A 68 -19.77 6.59 9.91
N ARG A 69 -19.10 5.43 9.97
CA ARG A 69 -19.09 4.55 11.14
C ARG A 69 -18.06 4.96 12.18
N VAL A 70 -17.08 5.76 11.80
CA VAL A 70 -15.98 6.18 12.66
C VAL A 70 -16.38 7.46 13.39
N ALA A 71 -17.11 7.31 14.50
CA ALA A 71 -17.78 8.42 15.19
C ALA A 71 -16.84 9.53 15.71
N TRP A 72 -15.54 9.25 15.84
CA TRP A 72 -14.53 10.21 16.30
C TRP A 72 -13.77 10.91 15.16
N ARG A 73 -14.02 10.53 13.89
CA ARG A 73 -13.49 11.23 12.71
C ARG A 73 -14.47 12.30 12.24
N ASN A 74 -13.92 13.42 11.77
CA ASN A 74 -14.63 14.57 11.24
C ASN A 74 -14.29 14.80 9.76
N SER A 75 -15.14 15.56 9.06
CA SER A 75 -14.77 16.15 7.78
C SER A 75 -13.54 17.04 7.96
N SER A 76 -12.58 16.92 7.04
CA SER A 76 -11.30 17.63 7.13
C SER A 76 -10.74 17.93 5.74
N VAL A 77 -9.82 18.89 5.64
CA VAL A 77 -9.02 19.18 4.43
C VAL A 77 -9.87 19.40 3.16
N GLU A 78 -11.06 19.98 3.32
CA GLU A 78 -12.04 20.24 2.24
C GLU A 78 -11.53 21.23 1.18
N SER A 79 -10.41 21.91 1.45
CA SER A 79 -9.69 22.83 0.58
C SER A 79 -8.60 22.20 -0.29
N ASP A 80 -8.24 20.93 -0.09
CA ASP A 80 -7.15 20.29 -0.82
C ASP A 80 -7.39 20.37 -2.35
N GLY A 81 -6.41 20.91 -3.09
CA GLY A 81 -6.42 21.03 -4.55
C GLY A 81 -7.14 22.28 -5.11
N GLN A 82 -7.77 23.10 -4.26
CA GLN A 82 -8.43 24.33 -4.72
C GLN A 82 -7.47 25.31 -5.41
N ASP A 83 -6.20 25.33 -5.01
CA ASP A 83 -5.11 26.09 -5.63
C ASP A 83 -4.82 25.65 -7.08
N TRP A 84 -5.16 24.41 -7.42
CA TRP A 84 -5.08 23.84 -8.76
C TRP A 84 -6.41 23.82 -9.53
N GLY A 85 -7.52 24.24 -8.89
CA GLY A 85 -8.85 24.14 -9.48
C GLY A 85 -9.33 22.69 -9.65
N VAL A 86 -8.80 21.76 -8.85
CA VAL A 86 -9.14 20.34 -8.85
C VAL A 86 -9.61 19.95 -7.45
N ASP A 87 -10.63 19.11 -7.33
CA ASP A 87 -11.07 18.60 -6.03
C ASP A 87 -10.20 17.43 -5.57
N LEU A 88 -9.23 17.71 -4.70
CA LEU A 88 -8.38 16.71 -4.06
C LEU A 88 -8.74 16.49 -2.58
N SER A 89 -9.92 16.95 -2.13
CA SER A 89 -10.37 16.90 -0.73
C SER A 89 -10.55 15.48 -0.18
N LYS A 90 -11.10 14.57 -0.99
CA LYS A 90 -11.34 13.15 -0.62
C LYS A 90 -10.04 12.33 -0.49
N GLY A 91 -10.15 11.01 -0.58
CA GLY A 91 -9.02 10.08 -0.51
C GLY A 91 -8.70 9.69 0.93
N TYR A 92 -7.56 9.05 1.10
CA TYR A 92 -7.11 8.56 2.40
C TYR A 92 -5.85 9.28 2.85
N PHE A 93 -5.75 9.53 4.16
CA PHE A 93 -4.47 9.76 4.79
C PHE A 93 -3.67 8.45 4.77
N ASP A 94 -2.39 8.57 4.45
CA ASP A 94 -1.53 7.44 4.11
C ASP A 94 -1.21 6.53 5.30
N ALA A 95 -0.86 7.13 6.43
CA ALA A 95 -0.41 6.42 7.63
C ALA A 95 -0.98 7.04 8.92
N GLY A 96 -0.18 7.14 9.98
CA GLY A 96 -0.52 7.87 11.20
C GLY A 96 -0.59 9.40 11.08
N ASP A 97 -0.27 9.95 9.90
CA ASP A 97 -0.20 11.37 9.60
C ASP A 97 -1.42 11.90 8.82
N TYR A 98 -1.30 13.09 8.24
CA TYR A 98 -2.34 13.74 7.43
C TYR A 98 -1.92 13.97 5.97
N SER A 99 -0.91 13.24 5.48
CA SER A 99 -0.48 13.34 4.09
C SER A 99 -1.25 12.36 3.21
N LYS A 100 -1.45 12.72 1.93
CA LYS A 100 -2.03 11.82 0.92
C LYS A 100 -0.90 11.45 -0.04
N GLN A 101 -0.57 10.16 -0.14
CA GLN A 101 0.54 9.68 -0.99
C GLN A 101 0.01 8.74 -2.07
N THR A 102 0.05 9.18 -3.33
CA THR A 102 -0.54 8.41 -4.43
C THR A 102 0.28 7.15 -4.76
N PHE A 103 1.60 7.17 -4.56
CA PHE A 103 2.47 6.05 -4.92
C PHE A 103 2.18 4.77 -4.12
N PRO A 104 2.27 4.76 -2.77
CA PRO A 104 1.86 3.60 -1.98
C PRO A 104 0.35 3.31 -2.08
N LEU A 105 -0.49 4.33 -2.27
CA LEU A 105 -1.92 4.13 -2.51
C LEU A 105 -2.18 3.35 -3.80
N SER A 106 -1.40 3.57 -4.85
CA SER A 106 -1.53 2.83 -6.10
C SER A 106 -1.25 1.33 -5.89
N TRP A 107 -0.20 0.98 -5.15
CA TRP A 107 0.04 -0.41 -4.75
C TRP A 107 -1.09 -0.96 -3.89
N THR A 108 -1.57 -0.19 -2.90
CA THR A 108 -2.69 -0.58 -2.05
C THR A 108 -3.92 -0.94 -2.89
N MET A 109 -4.30 -0.10 -3.86
CA MET A 109 -5.46 -0.36 -4.73
C MET A 109 -5.23 -1.55 -5.64
N PHE A 110 -4.04 -1.68 -6.23
CA PHE A 110 -3.70 -2.84 -7.03
C PHE A 110 -3.82 -4.13 -6.20
N SER A 111 -3.19 -4.18 -5.04
CA SER A 111 -3.17 -5.34 -4.13
C SER A 111 -4.58 -5.74 -3.68
N VAL A 112 -5.40 -4.78 -3.24
CA VAL A 112 -6.78 -5.06 -2.80
C VAL A 112 -7.64 -5.54 -3.97
N CYS A 113 -7.59 -4.88 -5.13
CA CYS A 113 -8.37 -5.31 -6.30
C CYS A 113 -7.89 -6.65 -6.85
N TRP A 114 -6.59 -6.90 -6.86
CA TRP A 114 -6.02 -8.17 -7.26
C TRP A 114 -6.56 -9.26 -6.34
N GLY A 115 -6.38 -9.12 -5.02
CA GLY A 115 -6.90 -10.05 -4.01
C GLY A 115 -8.40 -10.30 -4.10
N ALA A 116 -9.20 -9.24 -4.24
CA ALA A 116 -10.65 -9.34 -4.36
C ALA A 116 -11.10 -10.06 -5.65
N ASN A 117 -10.35 -9.95 -6.76
CA ASN A 117 -10.63 -10.74 -7.97
C ASN A 117 -10.49 -12.25 -7.72
N ALA A 118 -9.69 -12.67 -6.73
CA ALA A 118 -9.48 -14.06 -6.40
C ALA A 118 -10.41 -14.54 -5.26
N TYR A 119 -10.52 -13.77 -4.18
CA TYR A 119 -11.18 -14.16 -2.93
C TYR A 119 -12.49 -13.42 -2.67
N GLY A 120 -13.15 -12.99 -3.74
CA GLY A 120 -14.46 -12.32 -3.69
C GLY A 120 -15.53 -13.05 -2.87
N PRO A 121 -15.65 -14.40 -2.96
CA PRO A 121 -16.59 -15.15 -2.13
C PRO A 121 -16.38 -14.99 -0.62
N GLY A 122 -15.15 -14.70 -0.17
CA GLY A 122 -14.87 -14.37 1.23
C GLY A 122 -15.57 -13.08 1.67
N TYR A 123 -15.57 -12.05 0.81
CA TYR A 123 -16.30 -10.80 1.07
C TYR A 123 -17.82 -11.00 1.02
N ASP A 124 -18.31 -11.79 0.06
CA ASP A 124 -19.75 -12.07 -0.05
C ASP A 124 -20.25 -12.85 1.17
N ALA A 125 -19.55 -13.92 1.56
CA ALA A 125 -19.93 -14.77 2.70
C ALA A 125 -19.95 -13.99 4.04
N SER A 126 -18.98 -13.08 4.23
CA SER A 126 -18.87 -12.26 5.44
C SER A 126 -19.72 -10.98 5.43
N ASN A 127 -20.54 -10.77 4.39
CA ASN A 127 -21.31 -9.54 4.15
C ASN A 127 -20.44 -8.26 4.12
N GLN A 128 -19.20 -8.37 3.65
CA GLN A 128 -18.25 -7.26 3.57
C GLN A 128 -18.12 -6.61 2.18
N THR A 129 -18.78 -7.15 1.15
CA THR A 129 -18.68 -6.65 -0.24
C THR A 129 -19.04 -5.17 -0.38
N ALA A 130 -20.06 -4.68 0.33
CA ALA A 130 -20.43 -3.27 0.28
C ALA A 130 -19.39 -2.36 0.95
N TYR A 131 -18.69 -2.83 2.00
CA TYR A 131 -17.61 -2.09 2.63
C TYR A 131 -16.33 -2.11 1.79
N LEU A 132 -16.05 -3.21 1.08
CA LEU A 132 -15.00 -3.28 0.07
C LEU A 132 -15.26 -2.27 -1.06
N ASP A 133 -16.47 -2.26 -1.65
CA ASP A 133 -16.87 -1.28 -2.68
C ASP A 133 -16.76 0.16 -2.15
N SER A 134 -17.21 0.41 -0.92
CA SER A 134 -17.09 1.72 -0.28
C SER A 134 -15.62 2.14 -0.06
N MET A 135 -14.75 1.20 0.29
CA MET A 135 -13.32 1.45 0.51
C MET A 135 -12.64 1.80 -0.81
N LEU A 136 -12.89 0.99 -1.84
CA LEU A 136 -12.30 1.14 -3.17
C LEU A 136 -12.78 2.43 -3.85
N ARG A 137 -14.08 2.72 -3.84
CA ARG A 137 -14.62 3.96 -4.44
C ARG A 137 -14.05 5.21 -3.82
N TRP A 138 -13.88 5.24 -2.50
CA TRP A 138 -13.31 6.41 -1.82
C TRP A 138 -11.90 6.77 -2.33
N SER A 139 -11.07 5.76 -2.57
CA SER A 139 -9.71 5.94 -3.11
C SER A 139 -9.69 6.14 -4.63
N LEU A 140 -10.45 5.33 -5.37
CA LEU A 140 -10.44 5.37 -6.84
C LEU A 140 -11.11 6.64 -7.38
N ASP A 141 -12.19 7.14 -6.77
CA ASP A 141 -12.78 8.43 -7.11
C ASP A 141 -11.77 9.57 -6.88
N TRP A 142 -11.06 9.53 -5.74
CA TRP A 142 -10.00 10.50 -5.48
C TRP A 142 -8.85 10.37 -6.47
N SER A 143 -8.42 9.15 -6.80
CA SER A 143 -7.35 8.90 -7.76
C SER A 143 -7.71 9.38 -9.16
N MET A 144 -8.99 9.26 -9.57
CA MET A 144 -9.47 9.82 -10.84
C MET A 144 -9.45 11.35 -10.81
N ASN A 145 -9.80 11.99 -9.70
CA ASN A 145 -9.65 13.44 -9.54
C ASN A 145 -8.17 13.87 -9.54
N ALA A 146 -7.30 13.08 -8.90
CA ALA A 146 -5.85 13.26 -8.90
C ALA A 146 -5.22 13.03 -10.29
N HIS A 147 -5.94 12.40 -11.23
CA HIS A 147 -5.59 12.27 -12.64
C HIS A 147 -6.60 13.03 -13.52
N PRO A 148 -6.70 14.37 -13.40
CA PRO A 148 -7.79 15.16 -13.99
C PRO A 148 -7.74 15.25 -15.52
N ASN A 149 -6.60 14.93 -16.12
CA ASN A 149 -6.39 14.87 -17.56
C ASN A 149 -5.25 13.90 -17.89
N PRO A 150 -5.11 13.46 -19.17
CA PRO A 150 -4.13 12.43 -19.56
C PRO A 150 -2.65 12.79 -19.39
N SER A 151 -2.30 13.96 -18.85
CA SER A 151 -0.91 14.44 -18.76
C SER A 151 -0.54 15.02 -17.39
N THR A 152 -1.39 14.83 -16.37
CA THR A 152 -1.18 15.35 -15.03
C THR A 152 -1.65 14.36 -14.00
N ILE A 153 -0.79 13.97 -13.05
CA ILE A 153 -1.14 13.12 -11.91
C ILE A 153 -0.65 13.80 -10.64
N PHE A 154 -1.53 14.05 -9.67
CA PHE A 154 -1.16 14.53 -8.34
C PHE A 154 -0.65 13.36 -7.50
N VAL A 155 0.59 13.47 -7.01
CA VAL A 155 1.27 12.38 -6.31
C VAL A 155 1.31 12.57 -4.80
N SER A 156 1.16 13.80 -4.33
CA SER A 156 1.18 14.13 -2.92
C SER A 156 0.34 15.35 -2.61
N VAL A 157 -0.36 15.35 -1.46
CA VAL A 157 -1.06 16.52 -0.91
C VAL A 157 -0.77 16.64 0.59
N GLY A 158 -0.40 17.86 1.04
CA GLY A 158 -0.13 18.14 2.45
C GLY A 158 1.25 17.69 2.93
N SER A 159 2.29 17.89 2.11
CA SER A 159 3.62 17.25 2.24
C SER A 159 4.37 17.40 3.57
N PHE A 160 5.32 16.46 3.74
CA PHE A 160 6.22 16.13 4.86
C PHE A 160 6.83 17.24 5.74
N ASN A 161 7.14 18.43 5.23
CA ASN A 161 7.88 19.42 6.03
C ASN A 161 7.00 20.22 7.02
N SER A 162 5.68 20.17 6.87
CA SER A 162 4.74 20.89 7.77
C SER A 162 3.78 19.95 8.51
N SER A 163 3.56 18.73 8.01
CA SER A 163 2.66 17.75 8.61
C SER A 163 3.30 16.95 9.75
N GLN A 164 4.61 16.64 9.69
CA GLN A 164 5.28 15.90 10.77
C GLN A 164 5.44 16.70 12.08
N ASP A 165 5.44 18.03 12.00
CA ASP A 165 5.42 18.88 13.19
C ASP A 165 4.02 18.93 13.84
N TYR A 166 2.99 18.46 13.14
CA TYR A 166 1.63 18.42 13.63
C TYR A 166 1.28 17.04 14.19
N TRP A 167 1.02 17.00 15.48
CA TRP A 167 0.34 15.90 16.14
C TRP A 167 -0.99 16.44 16.66
N GLY A 168 -2.11 15.80 16.34
CA GLY A 168 -3.44 16.29 16.69
C GLY A 168 -4.56 15.55 15.98
N GLY A 169 -5.80 15.92 16.28
CA GLY A 169 -7.00 15.44 15.59
C GLY A 169 -7.18 16.06 14.19
N ASP A 170 -8.28 15.75 13.53
CA ASP A 170 -8.48 16.06 12.11
C ASP A 170 -9.13 17.42 11.82
N GLN A 171 -9.46 18.22 12.84
CA GLN A 171 -10.11 19.52 12.69
C GLN A 171 -9.13 20.70 12.60
N ASP A 172 -7.92 20.55 13.13
CA ASP A 172 -6.92 21.62 13.23
C ASP A 172 -5.67 21.33 12.38
N ILE A 173 -5.84 20.54 11.31
CA ILE A 173 -4.76 20.21 10.37
C ILE A 173 -4.23 21.53 9.76
N PRO A 174 -2.92 21.82 9.84
CA PRO A 174 -2.37 23.08 9.37
C PRO A 174 -2.51 23.30 7.85
N GLU A 175 -2.75 24.55 7.48
CA GLU A 175 -2.73 25.06 6.10
C GLU A 175 -1.52 26.00 5.88
N PRO A 176 -0.99 26.12 4.65
CA PRO A 176 -1.48 25.52 3.41
C PRO A 176 -1.11 24.04 3.27
N ARG A 177 -1.96 23.27 2.59
CA ARG A 177 -1.72 21.87 2.18
C ARG A 177 -1.44 21.76 0.67
N PRO A 178 -0.20 22.03 0.23
CA PRO A 178 0.14 22.05 -1.20
C PRO A 178 -0.03 20.69 -1.86
N ALA A 179 -0.48 20.70 -3.12
CA ALA A 179 -0.54 19.52 -3.98
C ALA A 179 0.63 19.51 -4.99
N TYR A 180 1.18 18.33 -5.23
CA TYR A 180 2.36 18.13 -6.08
C TYR A 180 2.03 17.23 -7.28
N PRO A 181 1.95 17.78 -8.49
CA PRO A 181 1.70 17.00 -9.69
C PRO A 181 2.97 16.59 -10.44
N ILE A 182 2.96 15.38 -10.99
CA ILE A 182 3.80 15.00 -12.14
C ILE A 182 3.10 15.36 -13.45
N ASN A 183 3.89 15.77 -14.43
CA ASN A 183 3.47 16.18 -15.77
C ASN A 183 4.67 16.17 -16.73
N SER A 184 4.52 16.69 -17.95
CA SER A 184 5.61 16.72 -18.93
C SER A 184 6.87 17.50 -18.49
N THR A 185 6.78 18.39 -17.50
CA THR A 185 7.92 19.13 -16.95
C THR A 185 8.52 18.48 -15.70
N HIS A 186 7.72 17.73 -14.96
CA HIS A 186 8.11 16.98 -13.77
C HIS A 186 7.64 15.52 -13.96
N PRO A 187 8.37 14.70 -14.75
CA PRO A 187 7.93 13.36 -15.10
C PRO A 187 7.91 12.40 -13.90
N GLY A 188 7.13 11.33 -13.97
CA GLY A 188 7.11 10.27 -12.95
C GLY A 188 6.62 8.96 -13.55
N THR A 189 7.54 8.19 -14.13
CA THR A 189 7.26 6.98 -14.91
C THR A 189 6.72 5.86 -14.03
N ASP A 190 7.41 5.58 -12.93
CA ASP A 190 7.02 4.68 -11.84
C ASP A 190 5.59 4.94 -11.35
N MET A 191 5.32 6.16 -10.88
CA MET A 191 4.04 6.56 -10.34
C MET A 191 2.93 6.47 -11.39
N ALA A 192 3.16 6.95 -12.61
CA ALA A 192 2.17 6.88 -13.67
C ALA A 192 1.84 5.43 -14.08
N ALA A 193 2.86 4.57 -14.18
CA ALA A 193 2.68 3.16 -14.51
C ALA A 193 2.04 2.35 -13.36
N GLY A 194 2.42 2.62 -12.11
CA GLY A 194 1.80 2.03 -10.92
C GLY A 194 0.33 2.41 -10.77
N LEU A 195 -0.02 3.68 -10.99
CA LEU A 195 -1.42 4.13 -11.00
C LEU A 195 -2.22 3.49 -12.15
N ALA A 196 -1.60 3.31 -13.32
CA ALA A 196 -2.23 2.59 -14.42
C ALA A 196 -2.50 1.11 -14.06
N ALA A 197 -1.54 0.44 -13.41
CA ALA A 197 -1.71 -0.93 -12.95
C ALA A 197 -2.91 -1.05 -11.99
N ALA A 198 -2.99 -0.15 -10.99
CA ALA A 198 -4.10 -0.08 -10.05
C ALA A 198 -5.45 0.09 -10.75
N PHE A 199 -5.58 1.10 -11.62
CA PHE A 199 -6.81 1.32 -12.37
C PHE A 199 -7.20 0.15 -13.27
N ALA A 200 -6.24 -0.47 -13.96
CA ALA A 200 -6.49 -1.63 -14.81
C ALA A 200 -6.98 -2.83 -13.99
N MET A 201 -6.31 -3.16 -12.89
CA MET A 201 -6.70 -4.28 -12.01
C MET A 201 -8.05 -4.05 -11.33
N CYS A 202 -8.34 -2.83 -10.91
CA CYS A 202 -9.65 -2.49 -10.37
C CYS A 202 -10.74 -2.44 -11.46
N SER A 203 -10.43 -2.01 -12.68
CA SER A 203 -11.38 -2.06 -13.81
C SER A 203 -11.86 -3.49 -14.07
N LEU A 204 -10.95 -4.45 -13.94
CA LEU A 204 -11.23 -5.88 -14.05
C LEU A 204 -12.16 -6.36 -12.93
N LEU A 205 -11.93 -5.96 -11.68
CA LEU A 205 -12.79 -6.30 -10.53
C LEU A 205 -14.24 -5.85 -10.74
N TYR A 206 -14.43 -4.63 -11.25
CA TYR A 206 -15.76 -4.07 -11.51
C TYR A 206 -16.38 -4.57 -12.82
N ALA A 207 -15.68 -5.35 -13.65
CA ALA A 207 -16.20 -5.76 -14.95
C ALA A 207 -17.27 -6.88 -14.80
N PRO A 208 -18.51 -6.69 -15.29
CA PRO A 208 -19.63 -7.64 -15.10
C PRO A 208 -19.47 -8.99 -15.82
N SER A 209 -18.41 -9.19 -16.59
CA SER A 209 -18.19 -10.42 -17.38
C SER A 209 -16.72 -10.84 -17.45
N ALA A 210 -15.85 -10.28 -16.61
CA ALA A 210 -14.44 -10.64 -16.56
C ALA A 210 -14.18 -11.76 -15.54
N THR A 211 -14.82 -12.92 -15.72
CA THR A 211 -14.29 -14.13 -15.07
C THR A 211 -13.05 -14.53 -15.84
N LEU A 212 -11.87 -14.23 -15.28
CA LEU A 212 -10.63 -14.74 -15.82
C LEU A 212 -10.48 -16.20 -15.41
N ASN A 213 -10.53 -17.09 -16.39
CA ASN A 213 -10.35 -18.53 -16.16
C ASN A 213 -8.85 -18.86 -16.05
N TYR A 214 -8.13 -18.25 -15.11
CA TYR A 214 -6.72 -18.56 -14.85
C TYR A 214 -6.53 -19.73 -13.87
N SER A 215 -7.57 -20.13 -13.14
CA SER A 215 -7.52 -21.25 -12.18
C SER A 215 -8.55 -22.32 -12.52
N THR A 216 -8.24 -23.59 -12.19
CA THR A 216 -9.22 -24.69 -12.20
C THR A 216 -10.05 -24.75 -10.91
N ASP A 217 -9.65 -24.00 -9.88
CA ASP A 217 -10.44 -23.82 -8.66
C ASP A 217 -11.60 -22.87 -8.93
N THR A 218 -12.79 -23.43 -9.06
CA THR A 218 -14.03 -22.69 -9.34
C THR A 218 -14.51 -21.84 -8.16
N SER A 219 -13.87 -21.92 -6.99
CA SER A 219 -14.15 -21.03 -5.87
C SER A 219 -13.51 -19.65 -6.04
N ILE A 220 -12.54 -19.49 -6.93
CA ILE A 220 -11.85 -18.22 -7.17
C ILE A 220 -12.70 -17.35 -8.10
N SER A 221 -13.13 -16.20 -7.60
CA SER A 221 -13.96 -15.25 -8.35
C SER A 221 -14.00 -13.86 -7.70
N PRO A 222 -14.36 -12.79 -8.44
CA PRO A 222 -14.66 -11.49 -7.85
C PRO A 222 -15.98 -11.53 -7.05
N PRO A 223 -16.21 -10.59 -6.11
CA PRO A 223 -17.48 -10.51 -5.38
C PRO A 223 -18.67 -10.36 -6.33
N THR A 224 -19.75 -11.08 -6.07
CA THR A 224 -20.88 -11.20 -7.01
C THR A 224 -21.57 -9.87 -7.29
N SER A 225 -21.68 -9.02 -6.26
CA SER A 225 -22.44 -7.76 -6.33
C SER A 225 -21.62 -6.53 -6.72
N ILE A 226 -20.28 -6.64 -6.80
CA ILE A 226 -19.41 -5.48 -7.03
C ILE A 226 -19.44 -4.99 -8.48
N ALA A 227 -19.88 -5.83 -9.42
CA ALA A 227 -19.86 -5.53 -10.85
C ALA A 227 -20.57 -4.21 -11.20
N ASN A 228 -19.85 -3.32 -11.90
CA ASN A 228 -20.34 -2.05 -12.42
C ASN A 228 -19.62 -1.69 -13.74
N ALA A 229 -20.30 -1.93 -14.87
CA ALA A 229 -19.72 -1.75 -16.20
C ALA A 229 -19.28 -0.31 -16.49
N SER A 230 -20.06 0.68 -16.06
CA SER A 230 -19.76 2.09 -16.31
C SER A 230 -18.52 2.52 -15.53
N TYR A 231 -18.43 2.10 -14.27
CA TYR A 231 -17.30 2.42 -13.42
C TYR A 231 -16.03 1.69 -13.89
N SER A 232 -16.15 0.40 -14.23
CA SER A 232 -15.08 -0.38 -14.86
C SER A 232 -14.51 0.33 -16.10
N ALA A 233 -15.35 0.84 -17.00
CA ALA A 233 -14.91 1.56 -18.20
C ALA A 233 -14.22 2.90 -17.88
N GLN A 234 -14.67 3.62 -16.85
CA GLN A 234 -14.01 4.85 -16.39
C GLN A 234 -12.62 4.57 -15.86
N LEU A 235 -12.48 3.58 -14.97
CA LEU A 235 -11.18 3.15 -14.44
C LEU A 235 -10.24 2.72 -15.58
N LEU A 236 -10.74 1.94 -16.53
CA LEU A 236 -9.94 1.49 -17.68
C LEU A 236 -9.45 2.67 -18.54
N THR A 237 -10.28 3.70 -18.73
CA THR A 237 -9.87 4.91 -19.47
C THR A 237 -8.71 5.60 -18.75
N HIS A 238 -8.83 5.84 -17.44
CA HIS A 238 -7.75 6.42 -16.65
C HIS A 238 -6.50 5.53 -16.63
N ALA A 239 -6.64 4.19 -16.65
CA ALA A 239 -5.51 3.27 -16.73
C ALA A 239 -4.73 3.44 -18.04
N GLN A 240 -5.43 3.50 -19.17
CA GLN A 240 -4.82 3.65 -20.49
C GLN A 240 -4.16 5.03 -20.64
N ASP A 241 -4.80 6.09 -20.14
CA ASP A 241 -4.26 7.45 -20.17
C ASP A 241 -3.01 7.57 -19.28
N ALA A 242 -3.04 7.04 -18.05
CA ALA A 242 -1.91 7.11 -17.12
C ALA A 242 -0.69 6.31 -17.64
N TYR A 243 -0.92 5.12 -18.20
CA TYR A 243 0.14 4.32 -18.81
C TYR A 243 0.70 5.00 -20.07
N SER A 244 -0.18 5.58 -20.90
CA SER A 244 0.26 6.37 -22.06
C SER A 244 1.10 7.57 -21.64
N PHE A 245 0.76 8.23 -20.53
CA PHE A 245 1.57 9.31 -19.96
C PHE A 245 2.95 8.83 -19.51
N ALA A 246 3.02 7.67 -18.84
CA ALA A 246 4.29 7.05 -18.44
C ALA A 246 5.21 6.79 -19.65
N MET A 247 4.64 6.27 -20.74
CA MET A 247 5.36 5.90 -21.96
C MET A 247 5.74 7.07 -22.87
N ASN A 248 4.95 8.15 -22.89
CA ASN A 248 5.16 9.30 -23.76
C ASN A 248 6.03 10.41 -23.15
N THR A 249 6.49 10.22 -21.91
CA THR A 249 7.44 11.12 -21.27
C THR A 249 8.79 11.08 -22.00
N SER A 250 9.33 12.25 -22.36
CA SER A 250 10.55 12.36 -23.18
C SER A 250 11.83 11.84 -22.50
N ASN A 251 11.82 11.69 -21.18
CA ASN A 251 12.88 11.06 -20.40
C ASN A 251 12.25 10.28 -19.25
N LEU A 252 12.28 8.94 -19.31
CA LEU A 252 11.77 8.11 -18.21
C LEU A 252 12.53 8.48 -16.93
N THR A 253 11.80 8.72 -15.85
CA THR A 253 12.36 9.26 -14.60
C THR A 253 11.44 8.88 -13.46
N GLU A 254 12.02 8.48 -12.34
CA GLU A 254 11.30 8.24 -11.09
C GLU A 254 10.66 9.54 -10.61
N TYR A 255 9.41 9.49 -10.16
CA TYR A 255 8.67 10.69 -9.73
C TYR A 255 9.38 11.41 -8.59
N SER A 256 10.00 10.62 -7.71
CA SER A 256 10.78 11.08 -6.55
C SER A 256 12.00 11.92 -6.97
N ASN A 257 12.54 11.68 -8.16
CA ASN A 257 13.69 12.41 -8.71
C ASN A 257 13.29 13.67 -9.47
N SER A 258 12.02 13.82 -9.85
CA SER A 258 11.55 14.99 -10.61
C SER A 258 10.94 16.09 -9.75
N LEU A 259 10.41 15.76 -8.57
CA LEU A 259 9.70 16.71 -7.73
C LEU A 259 10.62 17.45 -6.73
N PRO A 260 10.34 18.73 -6.41
CA PRO A 260 11.15 19.52 -5.48
C PRO A 260 11.26 18.96 -4.06
N LEU A 261 10.32 18.11 -3.64
CA LEU A 261 10.31 17.48 -2.32
C LEU A 261 11.15 16.20 -2.25
N GLY A 262 11.69 15.71 -3.37
CA GLY A 262 12.14 14.32 -3.46
C GLY A 262 10.97 13.34 -3.36
N GLY A 263 11.24 12.05 -3.18
CA GLY A 263 10.22 11.06 -2.77
C GLY A 263 9.68 11.29 -1.35
N ALA A 264 10.28 12.20 -0.58
CA ALA A 264 10.02 12.53 0.82
C ALA A 264 9.99 11.30 1.76
N ALA A 265 8.90 10.52 1.79
CA ALA A 265 8.83 9.22 2.47
C ALA A 265 8.80 8.01 1.55
N TYR A 266 8.34 8.17 0.31
CA TYR A 266 8.16 7.07 -0.63
C TYR A 266 9.15 7.23 -1.79
N GLN A 267 10.43 7.04 -1.50
CA GLN A 267 11.46 7.11 -2.54
C GLN A 267 11.35 5.89 -3.46
N SER A 268 11.03 6.11 -4.73
CA SER A 268 11.10 5.05 -5.74
C SER A 268 12.54 4.57 -5.97
N SER A 269 12.72 3.24 -6.08
CA SER A 269 13.99 2.60 -6.47
C SER A 269 14.12 2.32 -7.98
N GLY A 270 13.03 2.49 -8.74
CA GLY A 270 12.99 2.27 -10.18
C GLY A 270 11.58 2.36 -10.75
N PHE A 271 11.47 2.13 -12.07
CA PHE A 271 10.19 2.13 -12.80
C PHE A 271 9.99 0.90 -13.69
N GLY A 272 10.95 -0.04 -13.68
CA GLY A 272 10.97 -1.15 -14.64
C GLY A 272 9.90 -2.20 -14.35
N ASP A 273 9.70 -2.47 -13.07
CA ASP A 273 8.65 -3.34 -12.54
C ASP A 273 7.27 -2.68 -12.64
N GLU A 274 7.11 -1.36 -12.40
CA GLU A 274 5.82 -0.70 -12.62
C GLU A 274 5.41 -0.65 -14.09
N LEU A 275 6.34 -0.35 -15.00
CA LEU A 275 6.06 -0.40 -16.44
C LEU A 275 5.61 -1.81 -16.85
N THR A 276 6.30 -2.83 -16.36
CA THR A 276 5.95 -4.22 -16.66
C THR A 276 4.59 -4.59 -16.06
N LEU A 277 4.34 -4.26 -14.79
CA LEU A 277 3.10 -4.56 -14.09
C LEU A 277 1.91 -3.83 -14.73
N GLY A 278 2.05 -2.53 -15.03
CA GLY A 278 1.02 -1.72 -15.68
C GLY A 278 0.64 -2.27 -17.05
N ALA A 279 1.63 -2.65 -17.86
CA ALA A 279 1.42 -3.27 -19.15
C ALA A 279 0.72 -4.64 -19.03
N LEU A 280 1.12 -5.49 -18.07
CA LEU A 280 0.45 -6.78 -17.83
C LEU A 280 -1.00 -6.60 -17.36
N ALA A 281 -1.24 -5.69 -16.41
CA ALA A 281 -2.59 -5.41 -15.91
C ALA A 281 -3.50 -4.91 -17.04
N LEU A 282 -3.01 -4.01 -17.89
CA LEU A 282 -3.73 -3.55 -19.09
C LEU A 282 -3.94 -4.68 -20.11
N ALA A 283 -2.92 -5.51 -20.37
CA ALA A 283 -3.05 -6.66 -21.26
C ALA A 283 -4.15 -7.63 -20.80
N LEU A 284 -4.20 -7.89 -19.49
CA LEU A 284 -5.20 -8.75 -18.87
C LEU A 284 -6.61 -8.15 -18.93
N ALA A 285 -6.75 -6.88 -18.58
CA ALA A 285 -8.02 -6.16 -18.56
C ALA A 285 -8.61 -5.93 -19.97
N THR A 286 -7.76 -5.68 -20.97
CA THR A 286 -8.18 -5.35 -22.35
C THR A 286 -8.11 -6.53 -23.32
N ASN A 287 -7.47 -7.65 -22.93
CA ASN A 287 -7.12 -8.73 -23.84
C ASN A 287 -6.31 -8.22 -25.05
N SER A 288 -5.32 -7.36 -24.81
CA SER A 288 -4.51 -6.71 -25.84
C SER A 288 -3.12 -7.31 -25.93
N SER A 289 -2.78 -7.85 -27.10
CA SER A 289 -1.44 -8.37 -27.39
C SER A 289 -0.39 -7.26 -27.48
N ALA A 290 -0.78 -6.02 -27.81
CA ALA A 290 0.14 -4.89 -27.84
C ALA A 290 0.69 -4.57 -26.45
N TYR A 291 -0.18 -4.50 -25.43
CA TYR A 291 0.27 -4.31 -24.04
C TYR A 291 1.08 -5.52 -23.54
N TYR A 292 0.73 -6.75 -23.96
CA TYR A 292 1.54 -7.92 -23.64
C TYR A 292 2.94 -7.87 -24.27
N THR A 293 3.07 -7.38 -25.51
CA THR A 293 4.37 -7.14 -26.16
C THR A 293 5.20 -6.11 -25.39
N GLU A 294 4.59 -5.00 -24.97
CA GLU A 294 5.26 -3.97 -24.16
C GLU A 294 5.72 -4.53 -22.82
N ALA A 295 4.85 -5.23 -22.10
CA ALA A 295 5.19 -5.91 -20.85
C ALA A 295 6.40 -6.83 -21.01
N TYR A 296 6.39 -7.68 -22.03
CA TYR A 296 7.50 -8.58 -22.32
C TYR A 296 8.80 -7.82 -22.61
N ASN A 297 8.73 -6.72 -23.37
CA ASN A 297 9.89 -5.89 -23.67
C ASN A 297 10.46 -5.20 -22.41
N HIS A 298 9.60 -4.69 -21.53
CA HIS A 298 10.03 -4.10 -20.25
C HIS A 298 10.67 -5.17 -19.35
N TYR A 299 10.02 -6.32 -19.20
CA TYR A 299 10.54 -7.46 -18.44
C TYR A 299 11.96 -7.84 -18.87
N GLN A 300 12.23 -7.89 -20.18
CA GLN A 300 13.55 -8.19 -20.72
C GLN A 300 14.53 -7.01 -20.55
N THR A 301 14.08 -5.78 -20.82
CA THR A 301 14.92 -4.57 -20.78
C THR A 301 15.45 -4.29 -19.38
N TYR A 302 14.59 -4.44 -18.36
CA TYR A 302 14.96 -4.24 -16.96
C TYR A 302 15.48 -5.50 -16.27
N SER A 303 15.61 -6.60 -17.01
CA SER A 303 16.20 -7.86 -16.52
C SER A 303 15.51 -8.41 -15.26
N LEU A 304 14.18 -8.27 -15.17
CA LEU A 304 13.39 -8.64 -13.98
C LEU A 304 13.46 -10.13 -13.62
N ALA A 305 13.97 -10.99 -14.51
CA ALA A 305 14.17 -12.41 -14.26
C ALA A 305 15.49 -12.76 -13.57
N GLN A 306 16.47 -11.83 -13.55
CA GLN A 306 17.86 -12.16 -13.23
C GLN A 306 18.19 -12.04 -11.74
N ASP A 307 17.38 -11.30 -10.99
CA ASP A 307 17.47 -11.19 -9.54
C ASP A 307 16.22 -11.81 -8.92
N GLU A 308 16.38 -12.60 -7.87
CA GLU A 308 15.26 -13.17 -7.11
C GLU A 308 15.33 -12.72 -5.65
N SER A 309 16.06 -11.63 -5.38
CA SER A 309 16.14 -10.97 -4.08
C SER A 309 15.07 -9.89 -3.86
N TYR A 310 14.20 -9.69 -4.86
CA TYR A 310 13.10 -8.73 -4.84
C TYR A 310 12.11 -9.00 -3.71
N VAL A 311 11.65 -7.92 -3.07
CA VAL A 311 10.74 -7.97 -1.94
C VAL A 311 9.44 -7.27 -2.34
N LEU A 312 8.35 -8.04 -2.40
CA LEU A 312 7.06 -7.48 -2.82
C LEU A 312 6.57 -6.44 -1.81
N ASN A 313 6.52 -5.17 -2.22
CA ASN A 313 6.02 -4.06 -1.42
C ASN A 313 5.50 -2.92 -2.31
N TRP A 314 5.29 -1.73 -1.74
CA TRP A 314 4.81 -0.57 -2.48
C TRP A 314 5.82 0.00 -3.49
N ASP A 315 7.09 -0.40 -3.44
CA ASP A 315 8.18 0.05 -4.30
C ASP A 315 8.56 -1.01 -5.35
N ASP A 316 8.73 -2.28 -4.99
CA ASP A 316 9.11 -3.35 -5.93
C ASP A 316 7.97 -4.37 -6.15
N LYS A 317 7.51 -4.46 -7.40
CA LYS A 317 6.37 -5.28 -7.82
C LYS A 317 6.80 -6.48 -8.66
N THR A 318 8.10 -6.76 -8.74
CA THR A 318 8.63 -7.84 -9.57
C THR A 318 8.03 -9.21 -9.23
N PRO A 319 7.83 -9.60 -7.95
CA PRO A 319 7.15 -10.85 -7.63
C PRO A 319 5.70 -10.91 -8.14
N ALA A 320 4.96 -9.80 -8.15
CA ALA A 320 3.62 -9.74 -8.72
C ALA A 320 3.63 -9.87 -10.25
N VAL A 321 4.65 -9.31 -10.93
CA VAL A 321 4.87 -9.48 -12.37
C VAL A 321 4.99 -10.96 -12.74
N PHE A 322 5.72 -11.76 -11.95
CA PHE A 322 5.87 -13.20 -12.21
C PHE A 322 4.53 -13.95 -12.14
N GLU A 323 3.69 -13.66 -11.15
CA GLU A 323 2.37 -14.26 -11.03
C GLU A 323 1.43 -13.80 -12.16
N LEU A 324 1.40 -12.50 -12.49
CA LEU A 324 0.55 -11.99 -13.58
C LEU A 324 0.90 -12.60 -14.94
N LEU A 325 2.18 -12.90 -15.20
CA LEU A 325 2.59 -13.62 -16.41
C LEU A 325 1.99 -15.03 -16.48
N VAL A 326 1.91 -15.73 -15.34
CA VAL A 326 1.24 -17.04 -15.23
C VAL A 326 -0.27 -16.89 -15.41
N GLU A 327 -0.89 -15.92 -14.75
CA GLU A 327 -2.34 -15.66 -14.86
C GLU A 327 -2.74 -15.34 -16.30
N ILE A 328 -1.99 -14.47 -16.99
CA ILE A 328 -2.23 -14.14 -18.41
C ILE A 328 -2.04 -15.36 -19.30
N ALA A 329 -0.98 -16.14 -19.11
CA ALA A 329 -0.75 -17.33 -19.92
C ALA A 329 -1.87 -18.39 -19.77
N LEU A 330 -2.58 -18.40 -18.64
CA LEU A 330 -3.73 -19.28 -18.38
C LEU A 330 -5.05 -18.67 -18.87
N ALA A 331 -5.35 -17.42 -18.51
CA ALA A 331 -6.62 -16.77 -18.84
C ALA A 331 -6.69 -16.31 -20.31
N ARG A 332 -5.57 -15.92 -20.91
CA ARG A 332 -5.46 -15.31 -22.25
C ARG A 332 -4.33 -15.94 -23.09
N PRO A 333 -4.30 -17.27 -23.29
CA PRO A 333 -3.18 -17.98 -23.93
C PRO A 333 -2.85 -17.50 -25.35
N GLN A 334 -3.81 -16.89 -26.05
CA GLN A 334 -3.63 -16.35 -27.40
C GLN A 334 -2.70 -15.13 -27.46
N LEU A 335 -2.56 -14.35 -26.38
CA LEU A 335 -1.86 -13.06 -26.43
C LEU A 335 -0.39 -13.21 -26.80
N ALA A 336 0.28 -14.26 -26.32
CA ALA A 336 1.67 -14.53 -26.70
C ALA A 336 1.80 -14.76 -28.21
N GLN A 337 0.92 -15.57 -28.80
CA GLN A 337 0.94 -15.85 -30.23
C GLN A 337 0.64 -14.60 -31.07
N GLU A 338 -0.37 -13.82 -30.67
CA GLU A 338 -0.74 -12.56 -31.33
C GLU A 338 0.39 -11.51 -31.23
N ALA A 339 1.15 -11.53 -30.14
CA ALA A 339 2.36 -10.74 -29.94
C ALA A 339 3.60 -11.28 -30.71
N SER A 340 3.46 -12.35 -31.49
CA SER A 340 4.58 -13.06 -32.14
C SER A 340 5.64 -13.58 -31.16
N LEU A 341 5.23 -13.91 -29.94
CA LEU A 341 6.04 -14.51 -28.89
C LEU A 341 5.66 -15.99 -28.71
N SER A 342 6.61 -16.79 -28.21
CA SER A 342 6.32 -18.18 -27.83
C SER A 342 5.45 -18.22 -26.58
N GLN A 343 4.42 -19.08 -26.58
CA GLN A 343 3.72 -19.42 -25.34
C GLN A 343 4.71 -20.06 -24.36
N ASN A 344 4.80 -19.52 -23.15
CA ASN A 344 5.82 -19.90 -22.17
C ASN A 344 5.24 -20.14 -20.76
N LEU A 345 4.09 -20.80 -20.67
CA LEU A 345 3.48 -21.08 -19.36
C LEU A 345 4.44 -21.84 -18.43
N THR A 346 5.15 -22.84 -18.93
CA THR A 346 6.12 -23.62 -18.14
C THR A 346 7.25 -22.74 -17.61
N GLY A 347 7.78 -21.82 -18.43
CA GLY A 347 8.83 -20.90 -17.99
C GLY A 347 8.33 -19.90 -16.95
N TRP A 348 7.13 -19.33 -17.13
CA TRP A 348 6.53 -18.42 -16.15
C TRP A 348 6.25 -19.10 -14.81
N LYS A 349 5.72 -20.33 -14.83
CA LYS A 349 5.57 -21.11 -13.60
C LYS A 349 6.92 -21.42 -12.95
N SER A 350 7.93 -21.76 -13.74
CA SER A 350 9.28 -22.01 -13.21
C SER A 350 9.89 -20.77 -12.58
N GLN A 351 9.68 -19.58 -13.14
CA GLN A 351 10.15 -18.31 -12.57
C GLN A 351 9.47 -18.02 -11.23
N MET A 352 8.13 -18.09 -11.21
CA MET A 352 7.36 -17.79 -10.02
C MET A 352 7.63 -18.80 -8.90
N GLU A 353 7.67 -20.09 -9.23
CA GLU A 353 7.99 -21.12 -8.25
C GLU A 353 9.43 -21.08 -7.80
N GLY A 354 10.39 -20.71 -8.66
CA GLY A 354 11.79 -20.51 -8.25
C GLY A 354 11.92 -19.46 -7.13
N TYR A 355 11.23 -18.33 -7.28
CA TYR A 355 11.14 -17.30 -6.26
C TYR A 355 10.51 -17.81 -4.96
N LEU A 356 9.32 -18.43 -5.04
CA LEU A 356 8.60 -18.91 -3.86
C LEU A 356 9.32 -20.06 -3.14
N ASP A 357 9.90 -21.00 -3.90
CA ASP A 357 10.63 -22.15 -3.36
C ASP A 357 11.84 -21.68 -2.58
N LYS A 358 12.57 -20.65 -3.04
CA LYS A 358 13.69 -20.08 -2.29
C LYS A 358 13.28 -19.52 -0.93
N ILE A 359 12.10 -18.89 -0.84
CA ILE A 359 11.58 -18.38 0.43
C ILE A 359 11.22 -19.55 1.36
N VAL A 360 10.48 -20.55 0.84
CA VAL A 360 10.08 -21.74 1.60
C VAL A 360 11.29 -22.53 2.10
N ASP A 361 12.30 -22.68 1.26
CA ASP A 361 13.52 -23.45 1.55
C ASP A 361 14.54 -22.65 2.38
N GLY A 362 14.28 -21.37 2.67
CA GLY A 362 15.19 -20.51 3.44
C GLY A 362 16.50 -20.19 2.70
N THR A 363 16.45 -20.13 1.36
CA THR A 363 17.60 -19.81 0.49
C THR A 363 17.44 -18.48 -0.26
N SER A 364 16.32 -17.76 -0.03
CA SER A 364 16.12 -16.39 -0.49
C SER A 364 17.00 -15.39 0.26
N ARG A 365 16.93 -14.10 -0.10
CA ARG A 365 17.55 -13.01 0.69
C ARG A 365 16.91 -12.87 2.08
N GLY A 366 15.62 -13.19 2.20
CA GLY A 366 14.91 -13.18 3.48
C GLY A 366 15.19 -14.43 4.33
N TYR A 367 14.99 -14.30 5.63
CA TYR A 367 15.12 -15.38 6.61
C TYR A 367 13.94 -15.36 7.59
N LEU A 368 13.74 -16.47 8.31
CA LEU A 368 12.77 -16.51 9.40
C LEU A 368 13.42 -16.06 10.71
N THR A 369 12.80 -15.14 11.43
CA THR A 369 13.16 -14.81 12.82
C THR A 369 13.03 -16.05 13.72
N LYS A 370 13.46 -15.96 14.98
CA LYS A 370 13.32 -17.08 15.93
C LYS A 370 11.84 -17.42 16.18
N GLY A 371 10.97 -16.42 16.14
CA GLY A 371 9.52 -16.54 16.23
C GLY A 371 8.84 -17.01 14.95
N GLY A 372 9.54 -17.03 13.81
CA GLY A 372 9.02 -17.53 12.54
C GLY A 372 8.45 -16.47 11.59
N LEU A 373 8.70 -15.19 11.85
CA LEU A 373 8.38 -14.10 10.92
C LEU A 373 9.36 -14.09 9.75
N LEU A 374 8.87 -13.98 8.52
CA LEU A 374 9.71 -13.71 7.36
C LEU A 374 10.23 -12.28 7.43
N TYR A 375 11.55 -12.13 7.45
CA TYR A 375 12.24 -10.86 7.62
C TYR A 375 13.25 -10.64 6.49
N PHE A 376 13.25 -9.43 5.93
CA PHE A 376 14.18 -8.97 4.91
C PHE A 376 14.96 -7.77 5.43
N ASP A 377 16.27 -7.91 5.62
CA ASP A 377 17.10 -6.80 6.08
C ASP A 377 17.03 -5.63 5.06
N GLY A 378 16.69 -4.44 5.56
CA GLY A 378 16.41 -3.26 4.75
C GLY A 378 14.92 -2.99 4.61
N ASP A 379 14.18 -3.94 4.03
CA ASP A 379 12.75 -3.78 3.72
C ASP A 379 11.84 -3.99 4.94
N SER A 380 12.25 -4.83 5.90
CA SER A 380 11.49 -5.13 7.12
C SER A 380 11.83 -4.18 8.29
N ASN A 381 12.80 -3.27 8.12
CA ASN A 381 13.32 -2.45 9.22
C ASN A 381 12.31 -1.43 9.77
N GLN A 382 11.31 -1.02 8.97
CA GLN A 382 10.31 -0.02 9.35
C GLN A 382 8.87 -0.56 9.28
N ALA A 383 8.71 -1.85 8.95
CA ALA A 383 7.43 -2.43 8.54
C ALA A 383 7.47 -3.97 8.46
N SER A 384 8.05 -4.67 9.44
CA SER A 384 8.39 -6.10 9.28
C SER A 384 7.24 -7.03 8.88
N LEU A 385 6.00 -6.73 9.29
CA LEU A 385 4.81 -7.49 8.89
C LEU A 385 4.38 -7.24 7.44
N ASN A 386 4.71 -6.09 6.85
CA ASN A 386 4.26 -5.72 5.51
C ASN A 386 4.86 -6.63 4.42
N PRO A 387 6.20 -6.78 4.28
CA PRO A 387 6.77 -7.74 3.33
C PRO A 387 6.32 -9.18 3.58
N ALA A 388 6.23 -9.60 4.85
CA ALA A 388 5.82 -10.95 5.22
C ALA A 388 4.39 -11.27 4.76
N LEU A 389 3.45 -10.35 4.98
CA LEU A 389 2.06 -10.54 4.56
C LEU A 389 1.86 -10.35 3.06
N ASN A 390 2.63 -9.50 2.38
CA ASN A 390 2.63 -9.41 0.92
C ASN A 390 3.08 -10.75 0.29
N VAL A 391 4.16 -11.36 0.79
CA VAL A 391 4.59 -12.71 0.36
C VAL A 391 3.54 -13.77 0.69
N ALA A 392 2.91 -13.71 1.87
CA ALA A 392 1.85 -14.64 2.23
C ALA A 392 0.64 -14.53 1.30
N MET A 393 0.22 -13.30 0.95
CA MET A 393 -0.83 -13.05 -0.03
C MET A 393 -0.44 -13.67 -1.38
N LEU A 394 0.76 -13.38 -1.88
CA LEU A 394 1.29 -13.92 -3.14
C LEU A 394 1.26 -15.46 -3.15
N MET A 395 1.76 -16.10 -2.09
CA MET A 395 1.76 -17.56 -1.96
C MET A 395 0.35 -18.16 -1.94
N SER A 396 -0.59 -17.56 -1.20
CA SER A 396 -1.97 -18.04 -1.15
C SER A 396 -2.65 -17.99 -2.52
N ARG A 397 -2.35 -16.96 -3.32
CA ARG A 397 -2.91 -16.78 -4.67
C ARG A 397 -2.29 -17.72 -5.69
N TYR A 398 -0.98 -17.91 -5.61
CA TYR A 398 -0.25 -18.77 -6.54
C TYR A 398 -0.45 -20.26 -6.25
N ALA A 399 -0.73 -20.66 -5.00
CA ALA A 399 -0.94 -22.05 -4.59
C ALA A 399 -1.88 -22.88 -5.51
N PRO A 400 -3.06 -22.40 -5.93
CA PRO A 400 -3.93 -23.10 -6.89
C PRO A 400 -3.34 -23.22 -8.31
N LEU A 401 -2.33 -22.43 -8.65
CA LEU A 401 -1.66 -22.41 -9.96
C LEU A 401 -0.36 -23.24 -9.97
N ALA A 402 0.10 -23.69 -8.81
CA ALA A 402 1.36 -24.41 -8.67
C ALA A 402 1.41 -25.71 -9.50
N THR A 403 2.61 -26.10 -9.93
CA THR A 403 2.84 -27.27 -10.78
C THR A 403 2.60 -28.60 -10.08
N THR A 404 2.62 -28.63 -8.74
CA THR A 404 2.44 -29.86 -7.94
C THR A 404 1.62 -29.60 -6.67
N ALA A 405 0.90 -30.63 -6.21
CA ALA A 405 0.15 -30.58 -4.96
C ALA A 405 1.06 -30.32 -3.74
N SER A 406 2.32 -30.77 -3.76
CA SER A 406 3.29 -30.47 -2.70
C SER A 406 3.60 -28.98 -2.62
N LYS A 407 3.77 -28.30 -3.75
CA LYS A 407 3.99 -26.85 -3.80
C LYS A 407 2.75 -26.09 -3.34
N THR A 408 1.56 -26.50 -3.80
CA THR A 408 0.28 -25.95 -3.31
C THR A 408 0.21 -26.01 -1.78
N GLU A 409 0.52 -27.15 -1.18
CA GLU A 409 0.48 -27.30 0.28
C GLU A 409 1.56 -26.49 0.99
N SER A 410 2.79 -26.46 0.46
CA SER A 410 3.89 -25.67 1.02
C SER A 410 3.59 -24.18 1.02
N TYR A 411 3.10 -23.62 -0.09
CA TYR A 411 2.78 -22.20 -0.22
C TYR A 411 1.61 -21.81 0.68
N ASN A 412 0.53 -22.60 0.71
CA ASN A 412 -0.59 -22.37 1.64
C ASN A 412 -0.15 -22.45 3.10
N THR A 413 0.69 -23.43 3.45
CA THR A 413 1.21 -23.58 4.81
C THR A 413 2.07 -22.39 5.21
N PHE A 414 2.96 -21.91 4.33
CA PHE A 414 3.79 -20.75 4.61
C PHE A 414 2.93 -19.49 4.77
N ALA A 415 1.98 -19.26 3.87
CA ALA A 415 1.05 -18.14 3.96
C ALA A 415 0.28 -18.12 5.29
N ARG A 416 -0.28 -19.27 5.72
CA ARG A 416 -0.95 -19.38 7.03
C ARG A 416 0.00 -19.12 8.19
N ARG A 417 1.27 -19.56 8.13
CA ARG A 417 2.24 -19.30 9.21
C ARG A 417 2.52 -17.81 9.41
N GLN A 418 2.67 -17.05 8.34
CA GLN A 418 2.89 -15.60 8.44
C GLN A 418 1.64 -14.87 8.93
N LEU A 419 0.45 -15.28 8.46
CA LEU A 419 -0.81 -14.76 8.99
C LEU A 419 -1.00 -15.12 10.48
N ASP A 420 -0.74 -16.36 10.88
CA ASP A 420 -0.78 -16.81 12.28
C ASP A 420 0.19 -15.99 13.14
N TYR A 421 1.40 -15.69 12.65
CA TYR A 421 2.37 -14.86 13.36
C TYR A 421 1.80 -13.47 13.64
N ALA A 422 1.22 -12.80 12.63
CA ALA A 422 0.55 -11.51 12.78
C ALA A 422 -0.63 -11.58 13.77
N LEU A 423 -1.28 -12.74 13.85
CA LEU A 423 -2.46 -13.02 14.66
C LEU A 423 -2.15 -13.71 16.00
N GLY A 424 -0.92 -13.56 16.51
CA GLY A 424 -0.59 -13.93 17.89
C GLY A 424 0.20 -15.22 18.07
N LYS A 425 0.53 -15.96 17.00
CA LYS A 425 1.42 -17.12 17.05
C LYS A 425 2.89 -16.69 16.96
N ASN A 426 3.29 -15.86 17.91
CA ASN A 426 4.61 -15.28 18.01
C ASN A 426 5.11 -15.34 19.47
N PRO A 427 6.40 -15.10 19.73
CA PRO A 427 6.97 -15.22 21.07
C PRO A 427 6.31 -14.35 22.15
N LEU A 428 5.64 -13.26 21.75
CA LEU A 428 4.99 -12.29 22.64
C LEU A 428 3.49 -12.54 22.83
N ASN A 429 2.89 -13.52 22.13
CA ASN A 429 1.44 -13.68 22.02
C ASN A 429 0.71 -12.39 21.58
N ALA A 430 1.40 -11.54 20.81
CA ALA A 430 0.91 -10.22 20.39
C ALA A 430 0.02 -10.36 19.16
N VAL A 431 -1.20 -9.81 19.21
CA VAL A 431 -2.09 -9.79 18.04
C VAL A 431 -1.92 -8.45 17.35
N TYR A 432 -1.02 -8.36 16.37
CA TYR A 432 -0.55 -7.10 15.77
C TYR A 432 -1.61 -6.31 14.98
N VAL A 433 -2.87 -6.76 14.99
CA VAL A 433 -4.03 -6.01 14.49
C VAL A 433 -4.71 -5.29 15.65
N VAL A 434 -4.68 -3.96 15.64
CA VAL A 434 -5.20 -3.09 16.71
C VAL A 434 -6.69 -3.34 16.95
N GLY A 435 -7.07 -3.46 18.23
CA GLY A 435 -8.46 -3.65 18.65
C GLY A 435 -9.06 -5.03 18.35
N GLN A 436 -8.32 -5.96 17.76
CA GLN A 436 -8.82 -7.30 17.41
C GLN A 436 -8.95 -8.23 18.63
N HIS A 437 -8.04 -8.14 19.58
CA HIS A 437 -7.94 -9.01 20.75
C HIS A 437 -7.41 -8.23 21.97
N PRO A 438 -7.62 -8.65 23.23
CA PRO A 438 -7.02 -7.98 24.39
C PRO A 438 -5.47 -8.01 24.43
N ASN A 439 -4.85 -8.76 23.52
CA ASN A 439 -3.40 -8.83 23.34
C ASN A 439 -2.93 -7.97 22.14
N SER A 440 -3.80 -7.13 21.59
CA SER A 440 -3.42 -6.23 20.50
C SER A 440 -2.60 -5.04 21.03
N PRO A 441 -1.73 -4.43 20.20
CA PRO A 441 -1.08 -3.15 20.50
C PRO A 441 -2.10 -2.08 20.89
N GLN A 442 -1.72 -1.25 21.85
CA GLN A 442 -2.57 -0.19 22.40
C GLN A 442 -2.13 1.21 21.97
N ASN A 443 -0.91 1.36 21.44
CA ASN A 443 -0.29 2.65 21.16
C ASN A 443 0.20 2.78 19.70
N PRO A 444 -0.66 2.56 18.68
CA PRO A 444 -0.22 2.76 17.29
C PRO A 444 0.18 4.22 17.04
N HIS A 445 1.21 4.45 16.22
CA HIS A 445 1.61 5.79 15.76
C HIS A 445 0.49 6.34 14.88
N SER A 446 -0.47 7.06 15.49
CA SER A 446 -1.61 7.63 14.78
C SER A 446 -2.05 8.92 15.46
N ALA A 447 -1.71 10.06 14.85
CA ALA A 447 -2.15 11.37 15.32
C ALA A 447 -3.69 11.44 15.45
N PRO A 448 -4.49 11.02 14.44
CA PRO A 448 -5.95 11.05 14.52
C PRO A 448 -6.53 10.29 15.73
N ALA A 449 -5.98 9.11 16.06
CA ALA A 449 -6.50 8.27 17.14
C ALA A 449 -5.94 8.63 18.53
N SER A 450 -4.85 9.40 18.59
CA SER A 450 -4.10 9.65 19.83
C SER A 450 -4.86 10.48 20.87
N GLY A 451 -5.67 11.44 20.42
CA GLY A 451 -6.29 12.46 21.27
C GLY A 451 -5.32 13.45 21.94
N GLY A 452 -4.04 13.43 21.55
CA GLY A 452 -3.02 14.36 22.03
C GLY A 452 -2.61 15.34 20.95
N SER A 453 -1.94 16.43 21.35
CA SER A 453 -1.39 17.41 20.40
C SER A 453 0.04 17.85 20.68
N ASN A 454 0.71 17.20 21.64
CA ASN A 454 2.07 17.56 22.05
C ASN A 454 3.09 16.63 21.37
N VAL A 455 3.63 17.07 20.23
CA VAL A 455 4.62 16.32 19.43
C VAL A 455 5.89 15.95 20.22
N SER A 456 6.24 16.71 21.26
CA SER A 456 7.40 16.40 22.12
C SER A 456 7.10 15.40 23.24
N ALA A 457 5.84 14.97 23.38
CA ALA A 457 5.40 14.10 24.46
C ALA A 457 4.33 13.10 23.99
N ILE A 458 4.40 12.64 22.73
CA ILE A 458 3.34 11.84 22.13
C ILE A 458 3.04 10.56 22.90
N ASN A 459 4.04 9.93 23.54
CA ASN A 459 3.84 8.75 24.38
C ASN A 459 3.11 9.00 25.71
N THR A 460 3.05 10.23 26.20
CA THR A 460 2.62 10.51 27.59
C THR A 460 1.49 11.53 27.69
N GLN A 461 1.16 12.24 26.61
CA GLN A 461 0.15 13.31 26.62
C GLN A 461 -0.82 13.19 25.43
N PRO A 462 -1.98 12.51 25.62
CA PRO A 462 -2.39 11.76 26.81
C PRO A 462 -1.61 10.45 26.95
N ALA A 463 -1.60 9.79 28.13
CA ALA A 463 -0.87 8.54 28.33
C ALA A 463 -1.48 7.33 27.60
N GLU A 464 -2.80 7.34 27.40
CA GLU A 464 -3.55 6.31 26.67
C GLU A 464 -4.11 6.90 25.37
N MET A 465 -4.27 6.08 24.33
CA MET A 465 -4.96 6.48 23.11
C MET A 465 -6.42 6.86 23.41
N ALA A 466 -6.89 7.98 22.86
CA ALA A 466 -8.29 8.38 23.00
C ALA A 466 -9.25 7.47 22.21
N HIS A 467 -8.77 6.87 21.13
CA HIS A 467 -9.56 6.04 20.23
C HIS A 467 -8.84 4.74 19.87
N VAL A 468 -9.62 3.65 19.76
CA VAL A 468 -9.11 2.38 19.24
C VAL A 468 -9.20 2.41 17.72
N LEU A 469 -8.06 2.29 17.05
CA LEU A 469 -7.97 2.24 15.59
C LEU A 469 -8.19 0.80 15.09
N TYR A 470 -9.42 0.32 15.20
CA TYR A 470 -9.76 -1.07 14.89
C TYR A 470 -9.28 -1.52 13.51
N GLY A 471 -8.66 -2.70 13.48
CA GLY A 471 -8.24 -3.36 12.24
C GLY A 471 -6.93 -2.86 11.66
N ALA A 472 -6.31 -1.82 12.22
CA ALA A 472 -5.01 -1.35 11.77
C ALA A 472 -3.93 -2.40 12.06
N LEU A 473 -3.14 -2.76 11.05
CA LEU A 473 -1.96 -3.58 11.21
C LEU A 473 -0.77 -2.66 11.52
N VAL A 474 -0.10 -2.89 12.64
CA VAL A 474 1.14 -2.16 12.98
C VAL A 474 2.34 -2.65 12.15
N GLY A 475 3.43 -1.87 12.10
CA GLY A 475 4.67 -2.25 11.42
C GLY A 475 5.21 -3.62 11.84
N GLY A 476 5.17 -3.91 13.15
CA GLY A 476 5.53 -5.21 13.71
C GLY A 476 6.89 -5.23 14.40
N PRO A 477 7.32 -6.40 14.90
CA PRO A 477 8.51 -6.51 15.73
C PRO A 477 9.80 -6.38 14.91
N ASN A 478 10.90 -6.09 15.58
CA ASN A 478 12.23 -6.16 14.98
C ASN A 478 12.70 -7.61 14.69
N ALA A 479 13.88 -7.76 14.09
CA ALA A 479 14.46 -9.06 13.71
C ALA A 479 14.68 -10.04 14.88
N ALA A 480 14.66 -9.58 16.13
CA ALA A 480 14.77 -10.40 17.33
C ALA A 480 13.41 -10.83 17.92
N ASP A 481 12.30 -10.55 17.22
CA ASP A 481 10.93 -10.75 17.70
C ASP A 481 10.58 -9.90 18.93
N GLU A 482 11.28 -8.78 19.14
CA GLU A 482 10.95 -7.80 20.17
C GLU A 482 9.98 -6.77 19.59
N PHE A 483 8.97 -6.37 20.38
CA PHE A 483 7.99 -5.36 19.99
C PHE A 483 7.79 -4.33 21.11
N TYR A 484 8.01 -3.05 20.81
CA TYR A 484 7.88 -1.93 21.72
C TYR A 484 6.60 -1.14 21.38
N ASP A 485 5.56 -1.27 22.20
CA ASP A 485 4.24 -0.63 21.98
C ASP A 485 4.28 0.86 22.39
N LEU A 486 5.09 1.65 21.68
CA LEU A 486 5.34 3.07 21.89
C LEU A 486 4.88 3.88 20.68
N ARG A 487 4.07 4.92 20.89
CA ARG A 487 3.54 5.76 19.80
C ARG A 487 4.60 6.43 18.95
N ASP A 488 5.78 6.77 19.48
CA ASP A 488 6.87 7.40 18.70
C ASP A 488 7.85 6.41 18.05
N ASP A 489 7.67 5.11 18.31
CA ASP A 489 8.36 4.05 17.57
C ASP A 489 7.63 3.80 16.25
N TYR A 490 7.76 4.73 15.31
CA TYR A 490 7.14 4.58 13.99
C TYR A 490 7.62 3.32 13.24
N PRO A 491 8.88 2.82 13.37
CA PRO A 491 9.24 1.54 12.75
C PRO A 491 8.36 0.35 13.16
N GLU A 492 7.99 0.25 14.43
CA GLU A 492 7.21 -0.90 14.93
C GLU A 492 5.71 -0.62 15.03
N THR A 493 5.30 0.60 15.38
CA THR A 493 3.90 0.95 15.72
C THR A 493 3.16 1.78 14.67
N GLU A 494 3.82 2.19 13.58
CA GLU A 494 3.16 2.84 12.44
C GLU A 494 2.09 1.95 11.83
N VAL A 495 1.05 2.59 11.33
CA VAL A 495 -0.05 1.96 10.60
C VAL A 495 -0.13 2.64 9.24
N ALA A 496 -0.34 1.87 8.18
CA ALA A 496 -0.43 2.43 6.84
C ALA A 496 -1.43 1.67 5.97
N LEU A 497 -1.93 2.35 4.93
CA LEU A 497 -2.86 1.77 3.97
C LEU A 497 -2.29 0.49 3.34
N ASP A 498 -1.01 0.50 2.95
CA ASP A 498 -0.38 -0.64 2.28
C ASP A 498 -0.09 -1.81 3.24
N TYR A 499 0.06 -1.56 4.55
CA TYR A 499 0.20 -2.61 5.58
C TYR A 499 -1.07 -3.46 5.66
N ASN A 500 -2.23 -2.83 5.55
CA ASN A 500 -3.52 -3.49 5.61
C ASN A 500 -3.96 -4.16 4.30
N ALA A 501 -3.38 -3.79 3.16
CA ALA A 501 -3.77 -4.31 1.85
C ALA A 501 -3.68 -5.85 1.74
N PRO A 502 -2.54 -6.51 2.07
CA PRO A 502 -2.47 -7.97 2.01
C PRO A 502 -3.34 -8.67 3.07
N LEU A 503 -3.57 -8.02 4.22
CA LEU A 503 -4.43 -8.57 5.29
C LEU A 503 -5.88 -8.78 4.81
N LEU A 504 -6.41 -7.86 3.99
CA LEU A 504 -7.73 -8.00 3.39
C LEU A 504 -7.84 -9.27 2.52
N SER A 505 -6.86 -9.48 1.64
CA SER A 505 -6.79 -10.67 0.76
C SER A 505 -6.66 -11.96 1.56
N LEU A 506 -5.73 -12.01 2.52
CA LEU A 506 -5.49 -13.17 3.36
C LEU A 506 -6.70 -13.52 4.23
N THR A 507 -7.37 -12.52 4.78
CA THR A 507 -8.56 -12.74 5.62
C THR A 507 -9.74 -13.21 4.79
N ALA A 508 -9.98 -12.62 3.61
CA ALA A 508 -11.01 -13.09 2.69
C ALA A 508 -10.76 -14.54 2.23
N TRP A 509 -9.49 -14.88 1.97
CA TRP A 509 -9.08 -16.26 1.69
C TRP A 509 -9.39 -17.21 2.86
N GLN A 510 -9.12 -16.81 4.10
CA GLN A 510 -9.48 -17.61 5.29
C GLN A 510 -10.99 -17.76 5.46
N VAL A 511 -11.78 -16.69 5.27
CA VAL A 511 -13.26 -16.77 5.30
C VAL A 511 -13.77 -17.79 4.28
N MET A 512 -13.15 -17.84 3.10
CA MET A 512 -13.54 -18.73 2.00
C MET A 512 -13.15 -20.20 2.25
N THR A 513 -11.99 -20.44 2.89
CA THR A 513 -11.35 -21.77 2.88
C THR A 513 -11.17 -22.41 4.24
N ASN A 514 -11.38 -21.69 5.34
CA ASN A 514 -11.08 -22.15 6.69
C ASN A 514 -12.28 -22.00 7.64
N ASN A 515 -12.65 -23.11 8.27
CA ASN A 515 -13.67 -23.13 9.33
C ASN A 515 -13.07 -23.04 10.73
N ASP A 516 -11.76 -23.32 10.88
CA ASP A 516 -11.07 -23.18 12.16
C ASP A 516 -10.93 -21.70 12.54
N ASP A 517 -10.94 -21.44 13.85
CA ASP A 517 -10.76 -20.09 14.35
C ASP A 517 -9.34 -19.55 14.06
N PRO A 518 -9.20 -18.24 13.86
CA PRO A 518 -7.89 -17.58 13.89
C PRO A 518 -7.13 -17.90 15.18
N TYR A 519 -5.80 -17.96 15.10
CA TYR A 519 -4.96 -18.35 16.22
C TYR A 519 -5.22 -17.52 17.50
N TYR A 520 -5.49 -16.22 17.36
CA TYR A 520 -5.75 -15.32 18.49
C TYR A 520 -6.88 -15.78 19.41
N THR A 521 -7.86 -16.56 18.92
CA THR A 521 -8.99 -17.03 19.74
C THR A 521 -8.57 -18.05 20.80
N SER A 522 -7.40 -18.68 20.61
CA SER A 522 -6.81 -19.63 21.55
C SER A 522 -5.95 -18.97 22.63
N LEU A 523 -5.65 -17.67 22.47
CA LEU A 523 -4.81 -16.93 23.39
C LEU A 523 -5.58 -16.58 24.67
N GLN A 524 -4.90 -16.70 25.80
CA GLN A 524 -5.40 -16.13 27.04
C GLN A 524 -5.22 -14.61 27.00
N ALA A 525 -6.31 -13.87 27.23
CA ALA A 525 -6.29 -12.41 27.32
C ALA A 525 -5.29 -11.90 28.38
N GLY A 526 -4.55 -10.85 28.02
CA GLY A 526 -3.56 -10.21 28.90
C GLY A 526 -2.21 -10.95 28.96
N THR A 527 -1.95 -11.89 28.06
CA THR A 527 -0.65 -12.59 27.98
C THR A 527 0.39 -11.88 27.12
N PHE A 528 -0.03 -10.89 26.34
CA PHE A 528 0.89 -9.98 25.67
C PHE A 528 1.55 -9.06 26.68
N THR A 529 2.88 -9.03 26.66
CA THR A 529 3.70 -8.06 27.37
C THR A 529 4.68 -7.47 26.36
N ALA A 530 4.51 -6.19 26.03
CA ALA A 530 5.43 -5.48 25.16
C ALA A 530 6.86 -5.52 25.74
N THR A 531 7.85 -5.49 24.86
CA THR A 531 9.25 -5.37 25.25
C THR A 531 9.45 -4.07 26.00
N SER A 532 10.12 -4.15 27.15
CA SER A 532 10.43 -2.99 27.97
C SER A 532 11.72 -2.31 27.52
N GLY A 533 11.76 -0.98 27.60
CA GLY A 533 12.98 -0.21 27.36
C GLY A 533 12.81 0.71 26.16
N THR A 534 13.93 0.98 25.49
CA THR A 534 13.98 1.81 24.29
C THR A 534 14.49 0.92 23.16
N PRO A 535 13.79 0.89 22.02
CA PRO A 535 14.24 0.09 20.88
C PRO A 535 15.50 0.70 20.25
N CYS A 536 16.02 0.01 19.25
CA CYS A 536 17.25 0.38 18.54
C CYS A 536 16.96 0.31 17.04
N ASP A 537 16.50 1.43 16.50
CA ASP A 537 15.95 1.57 15.15
C ASP A 537 16.06 3.04 14.65
N ASP A 538 15.32 3.38 13.60
CA ASP A 538 15.34 4.71 13.00
C ASP A 538 14.66 5.81 13.85
N ALA A 539 13.65 5.45 14.67
CA ALA A 539 13.06 6.34 15.66
C ALA A 539 13.99 6.53 16.87
N TYR A 540 14.69 5.47 17.26
CA TYR A 540 15.57 5.40 18.41
C TYR A 540 17.00 4.97 18.04
N PRO A 541 17.86 5.92 17.64
CA PRO A 541 19.21 5.58 17.18
C PRO A 541 20.03 4.85 18.25
N CYS A 542 20.54 3.68 17.89
CA CYS A 542 21.29 2.80 18.78
C CYS A 542 22.55 3.46 19.37
N GLU A 543 22.73 3.38 20.69
CA GLU A 543 23.95 3.84 21.37
C GLU A 543 25.12 2.87 21.19
N SER A 544 25.71 2.78 19.99
CA SER A 544 27.06 2.20 19.85
C SER A 544 27.83 2.73 18.63
N GLY A 545 28.93 3.45 18.91
CA GLY A 545 30.06 3.60 17.99
C GLY A 545 30.29 4.98 17.35
N GLY A 546 30.64 6.00 18.14
CA GLY A 546 31.47 7.14 17.68
C GLY A 546 30.93 8.04 16.54
N GLY A 547 29.64 7.93 16.20
CA GLY A 547 28.99 8.82 15.26
C GLY A 547 28.65 10.16 15.90
N LEU A 548 28.95 11.26 15.20
CA LEU A 548 28.57 12.61 15.61
C LEU A 548 27.04 12.67 15.81
N SER A 549 26.59 13.22 16.94
CA SER A 549 25.17 13.41 17.25
C SER A 549 24.45 14.19 16.14
N ARG A 550 23.10 14.12 16.06
CA ARG A 550 22.33 14.94 15.11
C ARG A 550 22.72 16.42 15.17
N GLY A 551 22.97 16.97 16.37
CA GLY A 551 23.47 18.32 16.56
C GLY A 551 24.89 18.56 16.04
N ALA A 552 25.76 17.55 16.10
CA ALA A 552 27.12 17.64 15.59
C ALA A 552 27.20 17.43 14.06
N LYS A 553 26.33 16.59 13.48
CA LYS A 553 26.12 16.50 12.02
C LYS A 553 25.54 17.80 11.45
N ALA A 554 24.54 18.38 12.11
CA ALA A 554 24.00 19.69 11.78
C ALA A 554 25.07 20.80 11.92
N GLY A 555 25.89 20.76 12.98
CA GLY A 555 27.01 21.67 13.17
C GLY A 555 28.07 21.58 12.06
N ILE A 556 28.40 20.38 11.58
CA ILE A 556 29.33 20.17 10.46
C ILE A 556 28.71 20.63 9.14
N ALA A 557 27.44 20.31 8.87
CA ALA A 557 26.75 20.75 7.66
C ALA A 557 26.69 22.29 7.59
N VAL A 558 26.33 22.95 8.69
CA VAL A 558 26.36 24.42 8.81
C VAL A 558 27.78 24.95 8.66
N GLY A 559 28.78 24.31 9.28
CA GLY A 559 30.19 24.69 9.14
C GLY A 559 30.71 24.59 7.70
N VAL A 560 30.34 23.54 6.97
CA VAL A 560 30.71 23.32 5.56
C VAL A 560 30.01 24.33 4.66
N ILE A 561 28.70 24.58 4.87
CA ILE A 561 27.94 25.59 4.11
C ILE A 561 28.54 26.98 4.32
N LEU A 562 28.83 27.38 5.56
CA LEU A 562 29.47 28.65 5.86
C LEU A 562 30.89 28.74 5.28
N GLY A 563 31.65 27.64 5.30
CA GLY A 563 32.97 27.56 4.68
C GLY A 563 32.95 27.73 3.16
N VAL A 564 32.01 27.07 2.48
CA VAL A 564 31.81 27.18 1.02
C VAL A 564 31.35 28.58 0.64
N LEU A 565 30.42 29.17 1.39
CA LEU A 565 29.97 30.55 1.18
C LEU A 565 31.11 31.57 1.39
N PHE A 566 31.96 31.36 2.39
CA PHE A 566 33.13 32.20 2.63
C PHE A 566 34.15 32.09 1.48
N LEU A 567 34.45 30.88 1.01
CA LEU A 567 35.36 30.66 -0.13
C LEU A 567 34.80 31.25 -1.43
N ALA A 568 33.49 31.14 -1.67
CA ALA A 568 32.81 31.77 -2.80
C ALA A 568 32.89 33.30 -2.73
N ALA A 569 32.63 33.89 -1.56
CA ALA A 569 32.74 35.33 -1.34
C ALA A 569 34.18 35.84 -1.51
N LEU A 570 35.17 35.08 -1.01
CA LEU A 570 36.59 35.38 -1.17
C LEU A 570 37.01 35.29 -2.65
N GLY A 571 36.57 34.24 -3.35
CA GLY A 571 36.77 34.07 -4.79
C GLY A 571 36.17 35.22 -5.60
N LEU A 572 34.95 35.65 -5.26
CA LEU A 572 34.29 36.79 -5.90
C LEU A 572 35.02 38.11 -5.63
N ALA A 573 35.52 38.31 -4.40
CA ALA A 573 36.29 39.49 -4.02
C ALA A 573 37.66 39.55 -4.74
N LEU A 574 38.36 38.41 -4.83
CA LEU A 574 39.62 38.28 -5.56
C LEU A 574 39.41 38.47 -7.06
N TRP A 575 38.33 37.92 -7.63
CA TRP A 575 37.95 38.12 -9.03
C TRP A 575 37.63 39.58 -9.34
N ARG A 576 36.83 40.26 -8.49
CA ARG A 576 36.55 41.70 -8.61
C ARG A 576 37.81 42.55 -8.48
N ARG A 577 38.75 42.16 -7.60
CA ARG A 577 40.05 42.84 -7.46
C ARG A 577 40.91 42.63 -8.71
N LYS A 578 40.92 41.43 -9.29
CA LYS A 578 41.64 41.10 -10.53
C LYS A 578 41.12 41.91 -11.72
N ILE A 579 39.80 42.06 -11.86
CA ILE A 579 39.15 42.92 -12.88
C ILE A 579 39.57 44.38 -12.73
N LYS A 580 39.64 44.90 -11.50
CA LYS A 580 40.08 46.28 -11.26
C LYS A 580 41.57 46.53 -11.52
N THR A 581 42.42 45.51 -11.42
CA THR A 581 43.89 45.66 -11.58
C THR A 581 44.42 45.34 -12.98
N GLY A 582 43.58 44.88 -13.91
CA GLY A 582 43.92 44.81 -15.34
C GLY A 582 45.10 43.90 -15.72
N ARG A 583 45.46 42.89 -14.91
CA ARG A 583 46.52 41.93 -15.26
C ARG A 583 45.93 40.55 -15.58
N ILE A 584 45.89 40.26 -16.88
CA ILE A 584 45.61 38.94 -17.45
C ILE A 584 46.97 38.28 -17.72
N PHE A 585 47.18 37.08 -17.19
CA PHE A 585 48.10 36.10 -17.77
C PHE A 585 47.25 34.90 -18.16
#